data_AF-A0A1H0YMS4-F1
#
_entry.id   AF-A0A1H0YMS4-F1
#
_cell.length_a   1.000
_cell.length_b   1.000
_cell.length_c   1.000
_cell.angle_alpha   90.00
_cell.angle_beta   90.00
_cell.angle_gamma   90.00
#
_symmetry.space_group_name_H-M   'P 1'
#
loop_
_entity.id
_entity.type
_entity.pdbx_description
1 polymer ?
#
loop_
_entity_poly.entity_id
_entity_poly.type
_entity_poly.pdbx_seq_one_letter_code
_entity_poly.pdbx_strand_id
1 'polypeptide(L)'
;MSIEEIRSLFVVIMGCDNRHDPGLTTEMAWQAGIDSNITLSEASAAVVAHYAESRDFVMIADINRRCRAVAARAESWAYRGHEVASRI
;
A
#
# COMPACT_ATOMS: atom_id res chain seq x y z
N MET A 1 -8.26 6.71 -3.02
CA MET A 1 -8.79 5.39 -3.41
C MET A 1 -10.32 5.37 -3.28
N SER A 2 -11.05 4.89 -4.29
CA SER A 2 -12.51 4.74 -4.24
C SER A 2 -12.93 3.52 -3.42
N ILE A 3 -14.22 3.37 -3.11
CA ILE A 3 -14.71 2.20 -2.36
C ILE A 3 -14.59 0.90 -3.18
N GLU A 4 -14.74 0.99 -4.50
CA GLU A 4 -14.55 -0.11 -5.43
C GLU A 4 -13.08 -0.56 -5.49
N GLU A 5 -12.15 0.40 -5.45
CA GLU A 5 -10.72 0.09 -5.34
C GLU A 5 -10.39 -0.55 -3.99
N ILE A 6 -11.00 -0.10 -2.89
CA ILE A 6 -10.84 -0.74 -1.56
C ILE A 6 -11.35 -2.18 -1.58
N ARG A 7 -12.51 -2.44 -2.19
CA ARG A 7 -13.00 -3.81 -2.39
C ARG A 7 -12.03 -4.66 -3.19
N SER A 8 -11.45 -4.08 -4.24
CA SER A 8 -10.45 -4.76 -5.07
C SER A 8 -9.17 -5.07 -4.28
N LEU A 9 -8.75 -4.17 -3.39
CA LEU A 9 -7.64 -4.41 -2.47
C LEU A 9 -7.96 -5.56 -1.50
N PHE A 10 -9.19 -5.67 -1.01
CA PHE A 10 -9.59 -6.77 -0.15
C PHE A 10 -9.58 -8.14 -0.83
N VAL A 11 -9.89 -8.21 -2.12
CA VAL A 11 -9.70 -9.43 -2.91
C VAL A 11 -8.23 -9.89 -2.84
N VAL A 12 -7.26 -8.96 -2.90
CA VAL A 12 -5.83 -9.28 -2.75
C VAL A 12 -5.51 -9.74 -1.33
N ILE A 13 -5.98 -9.02 -0.31
CA ILE A 13 -5.75 -9.37 1.11
C ILE A 13 -6.26 -10.77 1.42
N MET A 14 -7.49 -11.09 0.99
CA MET A 14 -8.11 -12.37 1.21
C MET A 14 -7.45 -13.49 0.40
N GLY A 15 -6.95 -13.19 -0.80
CA GLY A 15 -6.15 -14.12 -1.59
C GLY A 15 -4.85 -14.54 -0.86
N CYS A 16 -4.29 -13.68 -0.01
CA CYS A 16 -3.11 -14.01 0.80
C CYS A 16 -3.44 -14.67 2.14
N ASP A 17 -4.48 -14.19 2.85
CA ASP A 17 -4.73 -14.54 4.25
C ASP A 17 -5.93 -15.47 4.48
N ASN A 18 -6.69 -15.84 3.44
CA ASN A 18 -7.83 -16.78 3.47
C ASN A 18 -8.90 -16.51 4.55
N ARG A 19 -8.85 -15.36 5.23
CA ARG A 19 -9.88 -14.93 6.19
C ARG A 19 -11.07 -14.32 5.46
N HIS A 20 -12.21 -14.28 6.15
CA HIS A 20 -13.51 -13.89 5.57
C HIS A 20 -13.59 -12.44 5.12
N ASP A 21 -14.54 -12.21 4.20
CA ASP A 21 -14.84 -10.93 3.55
C ASP A 21 -15.13 -9.83 4.60
N PRO A 22 -14.45 -8.67 4.54
CA PRO A 22 -14.81 -7.53 5.37
C PRO A 22 -16.24 -7.05 5.08
N GLY A 23 -17.03 -6.88 6.13
CA GLY A 23 -18.31 -6.16 6.00
C GLY A 23 -18.10 -4.68 5.61
N LEU A 24 -19.18 -4.04 5.16
CA LEU A 24 -19.21 -2.63 4.71
C LEU A 24 -18.51 -1.64 5.66
N THR A 25 -18.68 -1.81 6.97
CA THR A 25 -18.02 -0.95 7.98
C THR A 25 -16.50 -0.99 7.87
N THR A 26 -15.94 -2.17 7.60
CA THR A 26 -14.50 -2.35 7.42
C THR A 26 -14.03 -1.70 6.11
N GLU A 27 -14.78 -1.86 5.01
CA GLU A 27 -14.47 -1.20 3.74
C GLU A 27 -14.41 0.34 3.90
N MET A 28 -15.40 0.92 4.58
CA MET A 28 -15.45 2.37 4.83
C MET A 28 -14.30 2.86 5.71
N ALA A 29 -13.95 2.11 6.75
CA ALA A 29 -12.80 2.43 7.60
C ALA A 29 -11.48 2.41 6.82
N TRP A 30 -11.34 1.45 5.91
CA TRP A 30 -10.18 1.35 5.02
C TRP A 30 -10.13 2.49 4.00
N GLN A 31 -11.26 2.85 3.40
CA GLN A 31 -11.35 4.00 2.50
C GLN A 31 -10.94 5.31 3.19
N ALA A 32 -11.37 5.51 4.44
CA ALA A 32 -11.07 6.70 5.21
C ALA A 32 -9.62 6.73 5.74
N GLY A 33 -9.03 5.57 6.00
CA GLY A 33 -7.71 5.46 6.62
C GLY A 33 -6.53 5.35 5.66
N ILE A 34 -6.75 4.87 4.42
CA ILE A 34 -5.67 4.77 3.43
C ILE A 34 -5.21 6.18 3.02
N ASP A 35 -3.90 6.41 2.90
CA ASP A 35 -3.42 7.72 2.47
C ASP A 35 -3.94 8.03 1.04
N SER A 36 -4.42 9.26 0.82
CA SER A 36 -5.15 9.62 -0.40
C SER A 36 -4.33 9.57 -1.69
N ASN A 37 -3.00 9.63 -1.57
CA ASN A 37 -2.05 9.56 -2.66
C ASN A 37 -1.65 8.11 -3.02
N ILE A 38 -2.08 7.11 -2.24
CA ILE A 38 -1.78 5.70 -2.51
C ILE A 38 -2.75 5.18 -3.57
N THR A 39 -2.18 4.62 -4.64
CA THR A 39 -2.92 3.93 -5.70
C THR A 39 -3.25 2.49 -5.32
N LEU A 40 -4.25 1.89 -5.98
CA LEU A 40 -4.59 0.48 -5.80
C LEU A 40 -3.39 -0.45 -6.07
N SER A 41 -2.58 -0.12 -7.09
CA SER A 41 -1.39 -0.91 -7.45
C SER A 41 -0.34 -0.90 -6.32
N GLU A 42 -0.04 0.28 -5.76
CA GLU A 42 0.92 0.41 -4.66
C GLU A 42 0.43 -0.30 -3.39
N ALA A 43 -0.85 -0.13 -3.05
CA ALA A 43 -1.44 -0.81 -1.90
C ALA A 43 -1.40 -2.34 -2.08
N SER A 44 -1.72 -2.85 -3.27
CA SER A 44 -1.66 -4.29 -3.57
C SER A 44 -0.24 -4.85 -3.44
N ALA A 45 0.76 -4.11 -3.95
CA ALA A 45 2.16 -4.48 -3.79
C ALA A 45 2.58 -4.50 -2.31
N ALA A 46 2.11 -3.54 -1.51
CA ALA A 46 2.37 -3.51 -0.07
C ALA A 46 1.74 -4.69 0.68
N VAL A 47 0.54 -5.12 0.30
CA VAL A 47 -0.13 -6.33 0.86
C VAL A 47 0.69 -7.58 0.56
N VAL A 48 1.11 -7.78 -0.69
CA VAL A 48 1.95 -8.93 -1.07
C VAL A 48 3.28 -8.92 -0.32
N ALA A 49 3.92 -7.75 -0.21
CA ALA A 49 5.17 -7.60 0.53
C ALA A 49 4.99 -7.88 2.04
N HIS A 50 3.84 -7.51 2.62
CA HIS A 50 3.53 -7.83 4.01
C HIS A 50 3.44 -9.34 4.24
N TYR A 51 2.66 -10.04 3.42
CA TYR A 51 2.47 -11.49 3.58
C TYR A 51 3.68 -12.33 3.15
N ALA A 52 4.66 -11.75 2.45
CA ALA A 52 5.96 -12.37 2.24
C ALA A 52 6.81 -12.43 3.53
N GLU A 53 6.57 -11.53 4.49
CA GLU A 53 7.39 -11.34 5.68
C GLU A 53 6.68 -11.71 6.99
N SER A 54 5.36 -11.60 7.03
CA SER A 54 4.54 -11.86 8.21
C SER A 54 3.28 -12.65 7.87
N ARG A 55 2.75 -13.37 8.86
CA ARG A 55 1.42 -14.03 8.81
C ARG A 55 0.35 -13.24 9.56
N ASP A 56 0.72 -12.12 10.16
CA ASP A 56 -0.22 -11.24 10.84
C ASP A 56 -1.15 -10.60 9.84
N PHE A 57 -2.38 -10.29 10.26
CA PHE A 57 -3.33 -9.61 9.40
C PHE A 57 -2.79 -8.23 9.02
N VAL A 58 -2.78 -7.92 7.73
CA VAL A 58 -2.32 -6.61 7.23
C VAL A 58 -3.28 -5.51 7.66
N MET A 59 -2.77 -4.46 8.27
CA MET A 59 -3.55 -3.30 8.68
C MET A 59 -3.31 -2.12 7.72
N ILE A 60 -4.25 -1.17 7.69
CA ILE A 60 -4.14 0.10 6.95
C ILE A 60 -2.78 0.79 7.21
N ALA A 61 -2.38 0.82 8.49
CA ALA A 61 -1.13 1.45 8.91
C ALA A 61 0.12 0.78 8.31
N ASP A 62 0.08 -0.54 8.08
CA ASP A 62 1.20 -1.27 7.47
C ASP A 62 1.35 -0.90 6.00
N ILE A 63 0.24 -0.78 5.27
CA ILE A 63 0.22 -0.36 3.87
C ILE A 63 0.74 1.07 3.75
N ASN A 64 0.14 2.01 4.50
CA ASN A 64 0.55 3.41 4.45
C ASN A 64 2.05 3.57 4.79
N ARG A 65 2.54 2.86 5.81
CA ARG A 65 3.96 2.87 6.19
C ARG A 65 4.85 2.35 5.05
N ARG A 66 4.50 1.22 4.43
CA ARG A 66 5.27 0.61 3.34
C ARG A 66 5.29 1.51 2.10
N CYS A 67 4.14 2.04 1.69
CA CYS A 67 4.05 2.94 0.53
C CYS A 67 4.87 4.22 0.72
N ARG A 68 4.78 4.86 1.90
CA ARG A 68 5.64 6.03 2.21
C ARG A 68 7.12 5.71 2.19
N ALA A 69 7.51 4.53 2.67
CA ALA A 69 8.91 4.11 2.63
C ALA A 69 9.42 3.89 1.19
N VAL A 70 8.58 3.37 0.30
CA VAL A 70 8.90 3.23 -1.13
C VAL A 70 9.02 4.62 -1.79
N ALA A 71 8.06 5.51 -1.56
CA ALA A 71 8.08 6.87 -2.10
C ALA A 71 9.33 7.64 -1.65
N ALA A 72 9.65 7.63 -0.35
CA ALA A 72 10.84 8.29 0.18
C ALA A 72 12.15 7.74 -0.43
N ARG A 73 12.22 6.43 -0.70
CA ARG A 73 13.37 5.83 -1.39
C ARG A 73 13.46 6.31 -2.84
N ALA A 74 12.35 6.34 -3.57
CA ALA A 74 12.31 6.82 -4.95
C ALA A 74 12.73 8.30 -5.06
N GLU A 75 12.24 9.16 -4.17
CA GLU A 75 12.63 10.57 -4.08
C GLU A 75 14.14 10.72 -3.81
N SER A 76 14.67 9.94 -2.87
CA SER A 76 16.11 9.98 -2.55
C SER A 76 16.99 9.57 -3.73
N TRP A 77 16.53 8.64 -4.57
CA TRP A 77 17.26 8.19 -5.77
C TRP A 77 17.18 9.23 -6.89
N ALA A 78 16.01 9.81 -7.10
CA ALA A 78 15.82 10.90 -8.05
C ALA A 78 16.72 12.10 -7.71
N TYR A 79 16.76 12.50 -6.43
CA TYR A 79 17.62 13.57 -5.96
C TYR A 79 19.11 13.31 -6.28
N ARG A 80 19.61 12.11 -5.98
CA ARG A 80 21.00 11.72 -6.30
C ARG A 80 21.28 11.72 -7.80
N GLY A 81 20.32 11.27 -8.62
CA GLY A 81 20.45 11.30 -10.09
C GLY A 81 20.58 12.73 -10.63
N HIS A 82 19.79 13.66 -10.10
CA HIS A 82 19.88 15.08 -10.43
C HIS A 82 21.22 15.70 -10.02
N GLU A 83 21.73 15.41 -8.82
CA GLU A 83 23.07 15.89 -8.40
C GLU A 83 24.17 15.44 -9.35
N VAL A 84 24.17 14.16 -9.76
CA VAL A 84 25.17 13.63 -10.69
C VAL A 84 25.07 14.30 -12.06
N ALA A 85 23.86 14.46 -12.60
CA ALA A 85 23.65 15.12 -13.90
C ALA A 85 24.06 16.60 -13.90
N SER A 86 23.92 17.30 -12.76
CA SER A 86 24.30 18.72 -12.63
C SER A 86 25.81 19.00 -12.55
N ARG A 87 26.63 17.95 -12.39
CA ARG A 87 28.10 18.05 -12.24
C ARG A 87 28.88 17.68 -13.51
N ILE A 88 28.18 17.33 -14.59
CA ILE A 88 28.73 17.00 -15.92
C ILE A 88 28.45 18.17 -16.86
#